data_AF-A0A7H4LYN2-F1
#
_entry.id   AF-A0A7H4LYN2-F1
#
_cell.length_a   1.000
_cell.length_b   1.000
_cell.length_c   1.000
_cell.angle_alpha   90.00
_cell.angle_beta   90.00
_cell.angle_gamma   90.00
#
_symmetry.space_group_name_H-M   'P 1'
#
loop_
_entity.id
_entity.type
_entity.pdbx_description
1 polymer ?
#
loop_
_entity_poly.entity_id
_entity_poly.type
_entity_poly.pdbx_seq_one_letter_code
_entity_poly.pdbx_strand_id
1 'polypeptide(L)'
;MSYSGERDNFAPHMALVPMVIEQTSRGERSFDIYSRLLKERVIFLTGQVEDHMANLIVAQMLFLEAENPEKDIYLYINSPGG
;
A
#
# COMPACT_ATOMS: atom_id res chain seq x y z
N MET A 1 -38.78 -13.34 3.27
CA MET A 1 -38.33 -12.52 4.42
C MET A 1 -37.40 -13.39 5.24
N SER A 2 -36.10 -13.17 5.34
CA SER A 2 -35.15 -12.19 4.79
C SER A 2 -33.77 -12.81 5.05
N TYR A 3 -32.95 -12.94 4.01
CA TYR A 3 -31.55 -13.34 4.16
C TYR A 3 -30.80 -12.18 4.81
N SER A 4 -30.29 -12.36 6.04
CA SER A 4 -29.27 -11.48 6.61
C SER A 4 -28.03 -12.32 6.85
N GLY A 5 -27.19 -12.40 5.82
CA GLY A 5 -25.82 -12.85 5.97
C GLY A 5 -25.05 -11.78 6.72
N GLU A 6 -24.68 -12.08 7.96
CA GLU A 6 -23.53 -11.46 8.60
C GLU A 6 -22.31 -11.90 7.81
N ARG A 7 -21.94 -11.11 6.80
CA ARG A 7 -20.59 -11.14 6.27
C ARG A 7 -19.73 -10.56 7.37
N ASP A 8 -19.09 -11.44 8.14
CA ASP A 8 -17.96 -11.06 8.97
C ASP A 8 -17.02 -10.22 8.10
N ASN A 9 -16.99 -8.92 8.38
CA ASN A 9 -16.01 -8.00 7.87
C ASN A 9 -14.67 -8.46 8.44
N PHE A 10 -14.03 -9.39 7.75
CA PHE A 10 -12.63 -9.71 7.98
C PHE A 10 -11.85 -8.41 7.78
N ALA A 11 -11.52 -7.74 8.87
CA ALA A 11 -10.54 -6.66 8.88
C ALA A 11 -9.22 -7.26 8.37
N PRO A 12 -8.78 -6.96 7.14
CA PRO A 12 -7.55 -7.55 6.59
C PRO A 12 -6.30 -6.96 7.24
N HIS A 13 -6.45 -5.96 8.11
CA HIS A 13 -5.35 -5.24 8.78
C HIS A 13 -4.60 -6.06 9.84
N MET A 14 -5.10 -7.24 10.25
CA MET A 14 -4.36 -8.15 11.15
C MET A 14 -3.75 -9.37 10.43
N ALA A 15 -3.84 -9.45 9.10
CA ALA A 15 -3.02 -10.41 8.37
C ALA A 15 -1.58 -9.89 8.40
N LEU A 16 -0.67 -10.65 9.05
CA LEU A 16 0.76 -10.33 9.12
C LEU A 16 1.27 -10.00 7.72
N VAL A 17 1.68 -8.75 7.49
CA VAL A 17 2.24 -8.32 6.21
C VAL A 17 3.54 -9.09 5.98
N PRO A 18 3.69 -9.81 4.86
CA PRO A 18 4.90 -10.57 4.60
C PRO A 18 6.15 -9.68 4.57
N MET A 19 7.22 -10.17 5.18
CA MET A 19 8.54 -9.53 5.16
C MET A 19 9.39 -10.08 4.02
N VAL A 20 10.09 -9.20 3.32
CA VAL A 20 11.01 -9.48 2.22
C VAL A 20 12.43 -9.09 2.65
N ILE A 21 13.40 -9.94 2.34
CA ILE A 21 14.81 -9.71 2.61
C ILE A 21 15.47 -9.25 1.31
N GLU A 22 16.07 -8.06 1.33
CA GLU A 22 16.88 -7.51 0.24
C GLU A 22 18.36 -7.67 0.59
N GLN A 23 19.09 -8.44 -0.23
CA GLN A 23 20.55 -8.55 -0.10
C GLN A 23 21.22 -7.36 -0.77
N THR A 24 21.94 -6.57 0.01
CA THR A 24 22.76 -5.46 -0.48
C THR A 24 24.24 -5.80 -0.31
N SER A 25 25.12 -5.08 -1.01
CA SER A 25 26.58 -5.22 -0.87
C SER A 25 27.10 -4.93 0.54
N ARG A 26 26.28 -4.33 1.43
CA ARG A 26 26.61 -4.03 2.83
C ARG A 26 25.87 -4.92 3.84
N GLY A 27 25.12 -5.94 3.38
CA GLY A 27 24.37 -6.86 4.23
C GLY A 27 22.89 -7.00 3.85
N GLU A 28 22.12 -7.63 4.74
CA GLU A 28 20.69 -7.89 4.55
C GLU A 28 19.83 -6.78 5.15
N ARG A 29 18.82 -6.31 4.43
CA ARG A 29 17.82 -5.37 4.94
C ARG A 29 16.42 -5.96 4.74
N SER A 30 15.66 -6.02 5.82
CA SER A 30 14.27 -6.49 5.80
C SER A 30 13.30 -5.33 5.60
N PHE A 31 12.30 -5.55 4.76
CA PHE A 31 11.19 -4.64 4.50
C PHE A 31 9.89 -5.42 4.52
N ASP A 32 8.78 -4.80 4.89
CA ASP A 32 7.50 -5.36 4.49
C ASP A 32 7.34 -5.24 2.96
N ILE A 33 6.48 -6.08 2.38
CA ILE A 33 6.30 -6.12 0.93
C ILE A 33 5.86 -4.76 0.34
N TYR A 34 5.06 -3.97 1.06
CA TYR A 34 4.61 -2.66 0.58
C TYR A 34 5.74 -1.65 0.58
N SER A 35 6.55 -1.60 1.65
CA SER A 35 7.75 -0.78 1.72
C SER A 35 8.75 -1.12 0.62
N ARG A 36 8.89 -2.41 0.28
CA ARG A 36 9.77 -2.83 -0.83
C ARG A 36 9.24 -2.36 -2.18
N LEU A 37 7.93 -2.39 -2.40
CA LEU A 37 7.28 -1.95 -3.64
C LEU A 37 7.22 -0.43 -3.77
N LEU A 38 7.09 0.30 -2.66
CA LEU A 38 7.16 1.76 -2.65
C LEU A 38 8.52 2.25 -3.16
N LYS A 39 9.62 1.56 -2.83
CA LYS A 39 10.95 1.84 -3.42
C LYS A 39 10.99 1.66 -4.94
N GLU A 40 10.18 0.76 -5.49
CA GLU A 40 10.00 0.59 -6.94
C GLU A 40 8.95 1.56 -7.51
N ARG A 41 8.53 2.56 -6.71
CA ARG A 41 7.56 3.60 -7.05
C ARG A 41 6.16 3.06 -7.32
N VAL A 42 5.79 1.99 -6.63
CA VAL A 42 4.47 1.37 -6.68
C VAL A 42 3.68 1.74 -5.43
N ILE A 43 2.53 2.39 -5.63
CA ILE A 43 1.57 2.76 -4.57
C ILE A 43 0.30 1.93 -4.74
N PHE A 44 -0.26 1.45 -3.63
CA PHE A 44 -1.52 0.72 -3.59
C PHE A 44 -2.62 1.57 -2.94
N LEU A 45 -3.74 1.71 -3.63
CA LEU A 45 -4.98 2.27 -3.08
C LEU A 45 -5.99 1.12 -2.98
N THR A 46 -6.17 0.60 -1.76
CA THR A 46 -7.00 -0.58 -1.51
C THR A 46 -8.03 -0.31 -0.41
N GLY A 47 -9.28 -0.65 -0.66
CA GLY A 47 -10.37 -0.40 0.29
C GLY A 47 -11.06 0.95 0.09
N GLN A 48 -11.89 1.36 1.06
CA GLN A 48 -12.69 2.58 0.95
C GLN A 48 -11.81 3.84 0.95
N VAL A 49 -12.17 4.82 0.12
CA VAL A 49 -11.47 6.11 0.09
C VAL A 49 -11.97 6.97 1.26
N GLU A 50 -11.09 7.14 2.24
CA GLU A 50 -11.32 7.99 3.42
C GLU A 50 -10.20 9.03 3.54
N ASP A 51 -10.45 10.13 4.26
CA ASP A 51 -9.50 11.24 4.42
C ASP A 51 -8.10 10.77 4.88
N HIS A 52 -8.05 9.82 5.81
CA HIS A 52 -6.79 9.28 6.30
C HIS A 52 -6.02 8.53 5.21
N MET A 53 -6.70 7.67 4.44
CA MET A 53 -6.11 6.95 3.32
C MET A 53 -5.63 7.92 2.24
N ALA A 54 -6.48 8.87 1.84
CA ALA A 54 -6.13 9.87 0.84
C ALA A 54 -4.88 10.66 1.24
N ASN A 55 -4.79 11.07 2.52
CA ASN A 55 -3.61 11.76 3.04
C ASN A 55 -2.33 10.91 2.97
N LEU A 56 -2.41 9.60 3.26
CA LEU A 56 -1.27 8.68 3.12
C LEU A 56 -0.83 8.50 1.67
N ILE A 57 -1.77 8.45 0.72
CA ILE A 57 -1.46 8.34 -0.71
C ILE A 57 -0.77 9.62 -1.20
N VAL A 58 -1.26 10.80 -0.81
CA VAL A 58 -0.64 12.09 -1.14
C VAL A 58 0.79 12.16 -0.60
N ALA A 59 1.01 11.76 0.66
CA ALA A 59 2.34 11.75 1.25
C ALA A 59 3.32 10.84 0.49
N GLN A 60 2.88 9.65 0.06
CA GLN A 60 3.69 8.73 -0.76
C GLN A 60 4.02 9.32 -2.13
N MET A 61 3.06 9.98 -2.80
CA MET A 61 3.32 10.62 -4.10
C MET A 61 4.36 11.74 -3.99
N LEU A 62 4.22 12.63 -3.00
CA LEU A 62 5.18 13.71 -2.76
C LEU A 62 6.58 13.18 -2.40
N PHE A 63 6.63 12.09 -1.62
CA PHE A 63 7.89 11.42 -1.31
C PHE A 63 8.61 10.92 -2.57
N LEU A 64 7.89 10.22 -3.47
CA LEU A 64 8.46 9.67 -4.69
C LEU A 64 8.84 10.76 -5.71
N GLU A 65 8.04 11.83 -5.80
CA GLU A 65 8.34 13.00 -6.63
C GLU A 65 9.64 13.68 -6.18
N ALA A 66 9.82 13.85 -4.86
CA ALA A 66 11.04 14.43 -4.30
C ALA A 66 12.30 13.57 -4.53
N GLU A 67 12.16 12.23 -4.56
CA GLU A 67 13.29 11.34 -4.87
C GLU A 67 13.71 11.40 -6.34
N ASN A 68 12.74 11.41 -7.26
CA ASN A 68 13.00 11.54 -8.68
C ASN A 68 11.73 12.00 -9.42
N PRO A 69 11.65 13.27 -9.85
CA PRO A 69 10.45 13.82 -10.49
C PRO A 69 10.28 13.37 -11.95
N GLU A 70 11.33 12.84 -12.59
CA GLU A 70 11.29 12.39 -13.99
C GLU A 70 10.81 10.94 -14.14
N LYS A 71 10.80 10.17 -13.06
CA LYS A 71 10.37 8.77 -13.08
C LYS A 71 8.87 8.65 -12.82
N ASP A 72 8.23 7.76 -13.57
CA ASP A 72 6.82 7.44 -13.38
C ASP A 72 6.51 6.88 -11.99
N ILE A 73 5.29 7.10 -11.53
CA ILE A 73 4.71 6.51 -10.32
C ILE A 73 3.59 5.58 -10.77
N TYR A 74 3.61 4.33 -10.29
CA TYR A 74 2.59 3.33 -10.63
C TYR A 74 1.57 3.26 -9.49
N LEU A 75 0.33 3.65 -9.77
CA LEU A 75 -0.78 3.57 -8.82
C LEU A 75 -1.69 2.39 -9.16
N TYR A 76 -1.74 1.39 -8.28
CA TYR A 76 -2.64 0.25 -8.40
C TYR A 76 -3.88 0.47 -7.53
N ILE A 77 -5.05 0.49 -8.17
CA ILE A 77 -6.33 0.83 -7.52
C ILE A 77 -7.20 -0.43 -7.43
N ASN A 78 -7.56 -0.79 -6.20
CA ASN A 78 -8.58 -1.79 -5.88
C ASN A 78 -9.49 -1.24 -4.78
N SER A 79 -10.38 -0.34 -5.17
CA SER A 79 -11.24 0.39 -4.25
C SER A 79 -12.69 0.35 -4.73
N PRO A 80 -13.67 0.16 -3.83
CA PRO A 80 -15.08 0.37 -4.14
C PRO A 80 -15.45 1.86 -4.26
N GLY A 81 -14.49 2.78 -4.10
CA GLY A 81 -14.72 4.21 -3.95
C GLY A 81 -14.84 4.61 -2.48
N GLY A 82 -15.48 5.75 -2.25
CA GLY A 82 -15.75 6.33 -0.94
C GLY A 82 -17.01 7.18 -1.02
#